data_AF-A0A4R6KCY9-F1
#
_entry.id   AF-A0A4R6KCY9-F1
#
_cell.length_a   1.000
_cell.length_b   1.000
_cell.length_c   1.000
_cell.angle_alpha   90.00
_cell.angle_beta   90.00
_cell.angle_gamma   90.00
#
_symmetry.space_group_name_H-M   'P 1'
#
loop_
_entity.id
_entity.type
_entity.pdbx_description
1 polymer ?
#
loop_
_entity_poly.entity_id
_entity_poly.type
_entity_poly.pdbx_seq_one_letter_code
_entity_poly.pdbx_strand_id
1 'polypeptide(L)'
;MLGGAYVLRAAGDTSAHTDGPLAWLSYLSPIGWAQRIHPYAQNRWWLAVVLLAVTVLLVGVAVSLAVRRDVGSGILADRLGPADGTLGSPLGLAWRLHRGLLAAWTVGFALLGLLFGGVAEGVGDMMRDDPSIQEMFQRMGGAAGLIDSFLAGVMTLVGLIASAYAVQATLRMRVEESSGRVEPVLATATSRWQWAASHLVFSLLGPAVALLAAGVAEGLAYGAAIGDVGGQLPRLIGAALAQLPAVWVLAAIAVAIFGFFPQASMASWAGPTVCILIGLVSAGVSTADWILDISPFTHLPSLPGGSVSAGPFLVLLAIAILVGVAGLVGLRRRDLPA
;
A
#
# COMPACT_ATOMS: atom_id res chain seq x y z
N MET A 1 3.41 -13.76 2.86
CA MET A 1 4.82 -14.22 2.96
C MET A 1 5.83 -13.08 2.75
N LEU A 2 5.68 -12.21 1.75
CA LEU A 2 6.59 -11.07 1.52
C LEU A 2 6.73 -10.13 2.73
N GLY A 3 5.62 -9.72 3.35
CA GLY A 3 5.66 -8.84 4.54
C GLY A 3 6.39 -9.48 5.74
N GLY A 4 6.15 -10.76 6.01
CA GLY A 4 6.88 -11.50 7.06
C GLY A 4 8.38 -11.62 6.75
N ALA A 5 8.74 -11.89 5.48
CA ALA A 5 10.13 -11.91 5.06
C ALA A 5 10.82 -10.54 5.20
N TYR A 6 10.10 -9.44 4.95
CA TYR A 6 10.63 -8.09 5.16
C TYR A 6 10.79 -7.75 6.65
N VAL A 7 9.82 -8.10 7.50
CA VAL A 7 9.90 -7.88 8.96
C VAL A 7 11.04 -8.69 9.58
N LEU A 8 11.21 -9.96 9.19
CA LEU A 8 12.34 -10.78 9.62
C LEU A 8 13.68 -10.17 9.20
N ARG A 9 13.75 -9.60 7.99
CA ARG A 9 14.92 -8.85 7.51
C ARG A 9 15.17 -7.61 8.36
N ALA A 10 14.17 -6.75 8.51
CA ALA A 10 14.28 -5.49 9.25
C ALA A 10 14.72 -5.75 10.69
N ALA A 11 14.05 -6.65 11.41
CA ALA A 11 14.42 -7.02 12.78
C ALA A 11 15.85 -7.58 12.89
N GLY A 12 16.25 -8.44 11.94
CA GLY A 12 17.58 -9.01 11.93
C GLY A 12 18.67 -8.01 11.55
N ASP A 13 18.40 -7.11 10.61
CA ASP A 13 19.36 -6.07 10.21
C ASP A 13 19.52 -5.03 11.33
N THR A 14 18.45 -4.56 11.98
CA THR A 14 18.52 -3.64 13.13
C THR A 14 19.31 -4.25 14.29
N SER A 15 19.10 -5.55 14.57
CA SER A 15 19.87 -6.27 15.59
C SER A 15 21.33 -6.49 15.19
N ALA A 16 21.65 -6.65 13.90
CA ALA A 16 23.03 -6.84 13.45
C ALA A 16 23.87 -5.56 13.56
N HIS A 17 23.25 -4.38 13.50
CA HIS A 17 23.95 -3.09 13.70
C HIS A 17 24.34 -2.84 15.16
N THR A 18 23.78 -3.59 16.11
CA THR A 18 24.00 -3.45 17.56
C THR A 18 24.59 -4.71 18.21
N ASP A 19 25.16 -5.63 17.43
CA ASP A 19 25.64 -6.96 17.88
C ASP A 19 24.61 -7.75 18.72
N GLY A 20 23.32 -7.55 18.43
CA GLY A 20 22.23 -8.17 19.15
C GLY A 20 21.98 -9.64 18.76
N PRO A 21 21.30 -10.42 19.63
CA PRO A 21 21.11 -11.86 19.48
C PRO A 21 20.15 -12.27 18.34
N LEU A 22 19.51 -11.32 17.67
CA LEU A 22 18.50 -11.57 16.63
C LEU A 22 19.06 -11.37 15.20
N ALA A 23 20.35 -11.08 15.06
CA ALA A 23 21.00 -10.87 13.76
C ALA A 23 20.77 -12.03 12.76
N TRP A 24 20.61 -13.26 13.27
CA TRP A 24 20.34 -14.46 12.47
C TRP A 24 18.99 -14.42 11.74
N LEU A 25 17.99 -13.66 12.23
CA LEU A 25 16.67 -13.56 11.58
C LEU A 25 16.74 -12.97 10.17
N SER A 26 17.71 -12.10 9.92
CA SER A 26 17.95 -11.52 8.60
C SER A 26 18.34 -12.57 7.55
N TYR A 27 18.94 -13.68 7.99
CA TYR A 27 19.31 -14.82 7.14
C TYR A 27 18.13 -15.74 6.83
N LEU A 28 16.95 -15.54 7.41
CA LEU A 28 15.74 -16.27 7.03
C LEU A 28 14.94 -15.58 5.93
N SER A 29 15.32 -14.36 5.55
CA SER A 29 14.60 -13.59 4.53
C SER A 29 15.18 -13.85 3.13
N PRO A 30 14.41 -14.40 2.18
CA PRO A 30 14.83 -14.53 0.79
C PRO A 30 15.15 -13.16 0.15
N ILE A 31 14.51 -12.09 0.63
CA ILE A 31 14.81 -10.71 0.21
C ILE A 31 16.22 -10.31 0.65
N GLY A 32 16.61 -10.68 1.87
CA GLY A 32 17.96 -10.45 2.40
C GLY A 32 19.03 -11.22 1.62
N TRP A 33 18.74 -12.44 1.16
CA TRP A 33 19.68 -13.22 0.36
C TRP A 33 20.01 -12.55 -0.97
N ALA A 34 19.00 -12.05 -1.68
CA ALA A 34 19.20 -11.37 -2.96
C ALA A 34 20.06 -10.10 -2.82
N GLN A 35 19.81 -9.30 -1.78
CA GLN A 35 20.57 -8.07 -1.51
C GLN A 35 22.02 -8.36 -1.07
N ARG A 36 22.27 -9.49 -0.40
CA ARG A 36 23.60 -9.91 0.10
C ARG A 36 24.48 -10.60 -0.94
N ILE A 37 24.01 -10.79 -2.18
CA ILE A 37 24.85 -11.32 -3.27
C ILE A 37 26.06 -10.40 -3.50
N HIS A 38 25.89 -9.08 -3.32
CA HIS A 38 26.93 -8.06 -3.51
C HIS A 38 27.80 -8.33 -4.75
N PRO A 39 27.21 -8.30 -5.97
CA PRO A 39 27.87 -8.73 -7.21
C PRO A 39 29.11 -7.90 -7.61
N TYR A 40 29.42 -6.85 -6.86
CA TYR A 40 30.60 -5.99 -7.05
C TYR A 40 31.41 -5.77 -5.76
N ALA A 41 31.17 -6.57 -4.71
CA ALA A 41 31.98 -6.54 -3.50
C ALA A 41 32.35 -7.97 -3.06
N GLN A 42 31.63 -8.52 -2.09
CA GLN A 42 31.95 -9.82 -1.47
C GLN A 42 31.55 -11.02 -2.35
N ASN A 43 30.82 -10.76 -3.45
CA ASN A 43 30.56 -11.70 -4.54
C ASN A 43 30.01 -13.07 -4.10
N ARG A 44 28.99 -13.05 -3.23
CA ARG A 44 28.42 -14.24 -2.58
C ARG A 44 27.42 -14.99 -3.49
N TRP A 45 27.86 -15.42 -4.68
CA TRP A 45 27.02 -16.08 -5.69
C TRP A 45 26.34 -17.38 -5.21
N TRP A 46 26.88 -18.04 -4.19
CA TRP A 46 26.23 -19.19 -3.59
C TRP A 46 24.82 -18.88 -3.07
N LEU A 47 24.55 -17.63 -2.66
CA LEU A 47 23.20 -17.17 -2.28
C LEU A 47 22.22 -17.19 -3.46
N ALA A 48 22.69 -16.97 -4.70
CA ALA A 48 21.87 -17.10 -5.89
C ALA A 48 21.48 -18.57 -6.15
N VAL A 49 22.41 -19.51 -5.89
CA VAL A 49 22.13 -20.95 -5.96
C VAL A 49 21.11 -21.37 -4.90
N VAL A 50 21.22 -20.84 -3.67
CA VAL A 50 20.24 -21.09 -2.60
C VAL A 50 18.87 -20.55 -2.99
N LEU A 51 18.78 -19.33 -3.53
CA LEU A 51 17.52 -18.74 -4.03
C LEU A 51 16.88 -19.59 -5.13
N LEU A 52 17.70 -20.06 -6.08
CA LEU A 52 17.25 -20.94 -7.16
C LEU A 52 16.76 -22.29 -6.61
N ALA A 53 17.51 -22.91 -5.69
CA ALA A 53 17.16 -24.18 -5.09
C ALA A 53 15.85 -24.10 -4.30
N VAL A 54 15.66 -23.04 -3.50
CA VAL A 54 14.41 -22.80 -2.78
C VAL A 54 13.25 -22.55 -3.73
N THR A 55 13.48 -21.83 -4.83
CA THR A 55 12.46 -21.60 -5.86
C THR A 55 12.04 -22.91 -6.52
N VAL A 56 13.00 -23.75 -6.95
CA VAL A 56 12.73 -25.06 -7.53
C VAL A 56 11.98 -25.95 -6.55
N LEU A 57 12.38 -25.98 -5.27
CA LEU A 57 11.70 -26.73 -4.23
C LEU A 57 10.26 -26.26 -4.04
N LEU A 58 10.03 -24.96 -3.90
CA LEU A 58 8.69 -24.38 -3.70
C LEU A 58 7.79 -24.60 -4.92
N VAL A 59 8.33 -24.45 -6.13
CA VAL A 59 7.62 -24.76 -7.38
C VAL A 59 7.28 -26.25 -7.43
N GLY A 60 8.21 -27.14 -7.07
CA GLY A 60 7.96 -28.58 -6.99
C GLY A 60 6.86 -28.95 -6.00
N VAL A 61 6.90 -28.36 -4.81
CA VAL A 61 5.82 -28.51 -3.80
C VAL A 61 4.50 -27.98 -4.35
N ALA A 62 4.48 -26.77 -4.92
CA ALA A 62 3.27 -26.17 -5.48
C ALA A 62 2.66 -27.02 -6.60
N VAL A 63 3.46 -27.51 -7.55
CA VAL A 63 3.01 -28.40 -8.62
C VAL A 63 2.50 -29.72 -8.04
N SER A 64 3.21 -30.32 -7.10
CA SER A 64 2.78 -31.58 -6.47
C SER A 64 1.44 -31.46 -5.76
N LEU A 65 1.20 -30.32 -5.10
CA LEU A 65 -0.05 -30.00 -4.44
C LEU A 65 -1.16 -29.69 -5.46
N ALA A 66 -0.85 -28.96 -6.53
CA ALA A 66 -1.80 -28.62 -7.58
C ALA A 66 -2.29 -29.86 -8.34
N VAL A 67 -1.42 -30.84 -8.62
CA VAL A 67 -1.78 -32.10 -9.29
C VAL A 67 -2.65 -33.00 -8.40
N ARG A 68 -2.48 -32.93 -7.08
CA ARG A 68 -3.27 -33.72 -6.12
C ARG A 68 -4.59 -33.07 -5.71
N ARG A 69 -4.83 -31.82 -6.12
CA ARG A 69 -6.00 -31.04 -5.74
C ARG A 69 -7.01 -31.05 -6.87
N ASP A 70 -8.23 -31.46 -6.57
CA ASP A 70 -9.33 -31.34 -7.52
C ASP A 70 -9.55 -29.88 -7.93
N VAL A 71 -9.99 -29.69 -9.17
CA VAL A 71 -10.25 -28.36 -9.73
C VAL A 71 -11.35 -27.69 -8.91
N GLY A 72 -11.03 -26.55 -8.29
CA GLY A 72 -11.95 -25.79 -7.45
C GLY A 72 -11.95 -26.17 -5.96
N SER A 73 -11.28 -27.24 -5.53
CA SER A 73 -11.22 -27.61 -4.12
C SER A 73 -10.03 -26.96 -3.39
N GLY A 74 -10.15 -26.76 -2.07
CA GLY A 74 -9.02 -26.43 -1.21
C GLY A 74 -8.19 -27.68 -0.86
N ILE A 75 -6.91 -27.51 -0.54
CA ILE A 75 -6.08 -28.62 0.00
C ILE A 75 -6.45 -28.90 1.46
N LEU A 76 -6.88 -27.86 2.18
CA LEU A 76 -7.37 -27.97 3.55
C LEU A 76 -8.87 -28.25 3.52
N ALA A 77 -9.30 -29.20 4.34
CA ALA A 77 -10.72 -29.48 4.53
C ALA A 77 -11.45 -28.22 5.00
N ASP A 78 -12.60 -27.94 4.37
CA ASP A 78 -13.47 -26.87 4.81
C ASP A 78 -13.99 -27.16 6.21
N ARG A 79 -13.79 -26.21 7.12
CA ARG A 79 -14.32 -26.31 8.48
C ARG A 79 -15.78 -25.91 8.47
N LEU A 80 -16.62 -26.68 9.14
CA LEU A 80 -18.01 -26.29 9.40
C LEU A 80 -18.03 -24.92 10.08
N GLY A 81 -18.75 -23.98 9.47
CA GLY A 81 -19.01 -22.68 10.08
C GLY A 81 -19.97 -22.79 11.27
N PRO A 82 -20.06 -21.76 12.11
CA PRO A 82 -21.09 -21.68 13.15
C PRO A 82 -22.50 -21.78 12.56
N ALA A 83 -23.44 -22.34 13.32
CA ALA A 83 -24.83 -22.56 12.90
C ALA A 83 -25.54 -21.23 12.53
N ASP A 84 -25.24 -20.16 13.27
CA ASP A 84 -25.66 -18.80 12.97
C ASP A 84 -24.48 -17.99 12.43
N GLY A 85 -24.64 -17.41 11.24
CA GLY A 85 -23.60 -16.65 10.55
C GLY A 85 -23.95 -15.19 10.34
N THR A 86 -22.94 -14.31 10.35
CA THR A 86 -23.07 -12.87 10.07
C THR A 86 -23.13 -12.54 8.56
N LEU A 87 -23.41 -13.53 7.72
CA LEU A 87 -23.46 -13.42 6.25
C LEU A 87 -24.84 -13.00 5.72
N GLY A 88 -25.74 -12.53 6.58
CA GLY A 88 -27.10 -12.13 6.20
C GLY A 88 -27.19 -10.88 5.32
N SER A 89 -26.06 -10.23 5.00
CA SER A 89 -26.04 -9.06 4.10
C SER A 89 -24.82 -9.09 3.16
N PRO A 90 -24.90 -8.44 1.99
CA PRO A 90 -23.77 -8.29 1.06
C PRO A 90 -22.55 -7.65 1.74
N LEU A 91 -22.77 -6.70 2.65
CA LEU A 91 -21.72 -6.06 3.41
C LEU A 91 -21.06 -7.01 4.42
N GLY A 92 -21.83 -7.88 5.08
CA GLY A 92 -21.30 -8.92 5.96
C GLY A 92 -20.39 -9.91 5.22
N LEU A 93 -20.80 -10.31 4.01
CA LEU A 93 -19.96 -11.12 3.12
C LEU A 93 -18.69 -10.37 2.70
N ALA A 94 -18.82 -9.12 2.23
CA ALA A 94 -17.70 -8.30 1.82
C ALA A 94 -16.70 -8.08 2.97
N TRP A 95 -17.16 -7.84 4.20
CA TRP A 95 -16.32 -7.76 5.39
C TRP A 95 -15.52 -9.04 5.61
N ARG A 96 -16.15 -10.21 5.54
CA ARG A 96 -15.44 -11.49 5.72
C ARG A 96 -14.34 -11.69 4.66
N LEU A 97 -14.58 -11.24 3.42
CA LEU A 97 -13.64 -11.35 2.31
C LEU A 97 -12.48 -10.34 2.42
N HIS A 98 -12.75 -9.13 2.90
CA HIS A 98 -11.78 -8.03 2.96
C HIS A 98 -11.01 -7.94 4.28
N ARG A 99 -11.53 -8.41 5.41
CA ARG A 99 -10.91 -8.24 6.74
C ARG A 99 -9.44 -8.67 6.81
N GLY A 100 -9.07 -9.77 6.13
CA GLY A 100 -7.69 -10.26 6.13
C GLY A 100 -6.77 -9.35 5.32
N LEU A 101 -7.26 -8.84 4.19
CA LEU A 101 -6.54 -7.86 3.37
C LEU A 101 -6.36 -6.56 4.16
N LEU A 102 -7.45 -6.01 4.70
CA LEU A 102 -7.43 -4.78 5.50
C LEU A 102 -6.46 -4.91 6.68
N ALA A 103 -6.58 -5.96 7.49
CA ALA A 103 -5.69 -6.16 8.65
C ALA A 103 -4.22 -6.23 8.25
N ALA A 104 -3.88 -6.99 7.19
CA ALA A 104 -2.50 -7.12 6.73
C ALA A 104 -1.92 -5.78 6.26
N TRP A 105 -2.70 -5.00 5.51
CA TRP A 105 -2.27 -3.68 5.03
C TRP A 105 -2.21 -2.67 6.16
N THR A 106 -3.18 -2.62 7.07
CA THR A 106 -3.15 -1.73 8.24
C THR A 106 -1.91 -2.00 9.12
N VAL A 107 -1.58 -3.27 9.38
CA VAL A 107 -0.36 -3.65 10.10
C VAL A 107 0.88 -3.23 9.32
N GLY A 108 0.92 -3.46 8.01
CA GLY A 108 2.04 -3.05 7.16
C GLY A 108 2.28 -1.54 7.19
N PHE A 109 1.21 -0.74 7.12
CA PHE A 109 1.26 0.71 7.20
C PHE A 109 1.68 1.21 8.59
N ALA A 110 1.17 0.60 9.66
CA ALA A 110 1.60 0.93 11.01
C ALA A 110 3.10 0.67 11.20
N LEU A 111 3.61 -0.47 10.73
CA LEU A 111 5.04 -0.80 10.77
C LEU A 111 5.87 0.16 9.91
N LEU A 112 5.34 0.57 8.75
CA LEU A 112 5.99 1.54 7.87
C LEU A 112 6.09 2.92 8.52
N GLY A 113 5.03 3.37 9.17
CA GLY A 113 5.02 4.62 9.94
C GLY A 113 6.00 4.59 11.11
N LEU A 114 6.03 3.49 11.89
CA LEU A 114 7.02 3.31 12.95
C LEU A 114 8.45 3.39 12.42
N LEU A 115 8.72 2.73 11.28
CA LEU A 115 10.02 2.73 10.63
C LEU A 115 10.44 4.15 10.23
N PHE A 116 9.60 4.88 9.49
CA PHE A 116 9.94 6.21 9.02
C PHE A 116 9.99 7.25 10.13
N GLY A 117 9.17 7.12 11.17
CA GLY A 117 9.24 7.98 12.34
C GLY A 117 10.56 7.84 13.10
N GLY A 118 11.10 6.62 13.21
CA GLY A 118 12.44 6.40 13.76
C GLY A 118 13.57 6.90 12.86
N VAL A 119 13.40 6.83 11.53
CA VAL A 119 14.37 7.40 10.58
C VAL A 119 14.39 8.93 10.67
N ALA A 120 13.25 9.58 10.88
CA ALA A 120 13.15 11.03 11.00
C ALA A 120 13.98 11.57 12.17
N GLU A 121 14.07 10.84 13.29
CA GLU A 121 14.96 11.16 14.42
C GLU A 121 16.43 11.13 13.99
N GLY A 122 16.86 10.04 13.33
CA GLY A 122 18.24 9.88 12.87
C GLY A 122 18.66 10.97 11.87
N VAL A 123 17.73 11.45 11.03
CA VAL A 123 17.97 12.62 10.17
C VAL A 123 18.21 13.87 11.01
N GLY A 124 17.45 14.07 12.08
CA GLY A 124 17.63 15.19 13.01
C GLY A 124 18.97 15.15 13.76
N ASP A 125 19.41 13.96 14.21
CA ASP A 125 20.66 13.79 14.94
C ASP A 125 21.89 13.99 14.06
N MET A 126 21.88 13.48 12.83
CA MET A 126 22.96 13.70 11.86
C MET A 126 23.21 15.19 11.61
N MET A 127 22.20 16.03 11.79
CA MET A 127 22.31 17.49 11.70
C MET A 127 22.84 18.16 12.97
N ARG A 128 22.65 17.57 14.16
CA ARG A 128 23.19 18.12 15.41
C ARG A 128 24.71 17.93 15.50
N ASP A 129 25.20 16.83 14.96
CA ASP A 129 26.56 16.36 15.20
C ASP A 129 27.59 16.84 14.17
N ASP A 130 27.17 17.35 13.00
CA ASP A 130 28.08 17.81 11.94
C ASP A 130 27.87 19.30 11.55
N PRO A 131 28.83 20.19 11.88
CA PRO A 131 28.76 21.61 11.54
C PRO A 131 28.78 21.91 10.03
N SER A 132 29.41 21.05 9.22
CA SER A 132 29.50 21.24 7.76
C SER A 132 28.17 20.97 7.06
N ILE A 133 27.44 19.97 7.58
CA ILE A 133 26.05 19.66 7.27
C ILE A 133 25.19 20.88 7.63
N GLN A 134 25.28 21.41 8.86
CA GLN A 134 24.48 22.56 9.28
C GLN A 134 24.58 23.79 8.36
N GLU A 135 25.79 24.13 7.90
CA GLU A 135 26.02 25.31 7.06
C GLU A 135 25.42 25.15 5.64
N MET A 136 25.49 23.94 5.08
CA MET A 136 24.82 23.58 3.82
C MET A 136 23.29 23.60 3.97
N PHE A 137 22.76 23.16 5.11
CA PHE A 137 21.32 23.07 5.36
C PHE A 137 20.66 24.39 5.76
N GLN A 138 21.38 25.33 6.38
CA GLN A 138 20.86 26.68 6.63
C GLN A 138 20.49 27.40 5.32
N ARG A 139 21.21 27.12 4.22
CA ARG A 139 20.90 27.66 2.89
C ARG A 139 19.66 27.04 2.23
N MET A 140 19.15 25.91 2.73
CA MET A 140 17.99 25.18 2.20
C MET A 140 16.73 25.28 3.08
N GLY A 141 16.67 26.26 4.00
CA GLY A 141 15.49 26.47 4.88
C GLY A 141 15.64 25.94 6.31
N GLY A 142 16.83 25.50 6.70
CA GLY A 142 17.14 25.04 8.06
C GLY A 142 16.65 23.61 8.37
N ALA A 143 16.97 23.13 9.58
CA ALA A 143 16.71 21.74 10.00
C ALA A 143 15.24 21.33 9.93
N ALA A 144 14.33 22.23 10.32
CA ALA A 144 12.90 21.98 10.26
C ALA A 144 12.41 21.77 8.82
N GLY A 145 12.90 22.56 7.86
CA GLY A 145 12.52 22.44 6.45
C GLY A 145 12.95 21.13 5.81
N LEU A 146 14.12 20.60 6.19
CA LEU A 146 14.62 19.32 5.67
C LEU A 146 13.82 18.14 6.23
N ILE A 147 13.58 18.11 7.54
CA ILE A 147 12.77 17.05 8.16
C ILE A 147 11.34 17.10 7.61
N ASP A 148 10.77 18.29 7.45
CA ASP A 148 9.45 18.44 6.85
C ASP A 148 9.42 17.95 5.41
N SER A 149 10.46 18.22 4.61
CA SER A 149 10.59 17.71 3.24
C SER A 149 10.73 16.18 3.20
N PHE A 150 11.50 15.60 4.12
CA PHE A 150 11.62 14.16 4.28
C PHE A 150 10.26 13.52 4.63
N LEU A 151 9.60 14.03 5.66
CA LEU A 151 8.29 13.57 6.09
C LEU A 151 7.26 13.73 4.97
N ALA A 152 7.28 14.83 4.22
CA ALA A 152 6.39 15.04 3.08
C ALA A 152 6.61 14.00 1.97
N GLY A 153 7.87 13.70 1.65
CA GLY A 153 8.22 12.64 0.72
C GLY A 153 7.74 11.26 1.19
N VAL A 154 7.87 10.98 2.49
CA VAL A 154 7.33 9.76 3.12
C VAL A 154 5.80 9.71 2.98
N MET A 155 5.09 10.80 3.26
CA MET A 155 3.62 10.84 3.13
C MET A 155 3.19 10.58 1.70
N THR A 156 3.85 11.17 0.70
CA THR A 156 3.58 10.88 -0.71
C THR A 156 3.83 9.41 -1.05
N LEU A 157 4.94 8.83 -0.57
CA LEU A 157 5.26 7.42 -0.78
C LEU A 157 4.21 6.48 -0.15
N VAL A 158 3.83 6.76 1.09
CA VAL A 158 2.79 6.04 1.84
C VAL A 158 1.43 6.15 1.13
N GLY A 159 1.11 7.33 0.58
CA GLY A 159 -0.06 7.57 -0.28
C GLY A 159 -0.03 6.72 -1.56
N LEU A 160 1.11 6.68 -2.26
CA LEU A 160 1.29 5.83 -3.45
C LEU A 160 1.08 4.35 -3.11
N ILE A 161 1.64 3.88 -2.00
CA ILE A 161 1.42 2.50 -1.53
C ILE A 161 -0.06 2.28 -1.16
N ALA A 162 -0.75 3.28 -0.62
CA ALA A 162 -2.17 3.14 -0.24
C ALA A 162 -3.07 3.03 -1.47
N SER A 163 -2.66 3.61 -2.59
CA SER A 163 -3.35 3.42 -3.88
C SER A 163 -3.30 1.97 -4.36
N ALA A 164 -2.21 1.23 -4.08
CA ALA A 164 -2.13 -0.20 -4.38
C ALA A 164 -3.15 -1.01 -3.58
N TYR A 165 -3.33 -0.70 -2.28
CA TYR A 165 -4.41 -1.29 -1.48
C TYR A 165 -5.79 -0.98 -2.09
N ALA A 166 -6.04 0.28 -2.46
CA ALA A 166 -7.33 0.71 -3.01
C ALA A 166 -7.66 -0.03 -4.31
N VAL A 167 -6.70 -0.13 -5.23
CA VAL A 167 -6.81 -0.92 -6.47
C VAL A 167 -7.02 -2.39 -6.15
N GLN A 168 -6.23 -2.98 -5.26
CA GLN A 168 -6.37 -4.39 -4.87
C GLN A 168 -7.74 -4.70 -4.27
N ALA A 169 -8.26 -3.83 -3.41
CA ALA A 169 -9.58 -3.95 -2.81
C ALA A 169 -10.68 -3.85 -3.88
N THR A 170 -10.54 -2.95 -4.85
CA THR A 170 -11.48 -2.80 -5.97
C THR A 170 -11.50 -4.05 -6.86
N LEU A 171 -10.32 -4.58 -7.18
CA LEU A 171 -10.17 -5.80 -8.00
C LEU A 171 -10.71 -7.06 -7.34
N ARG A 172 -11.04 -7.03 -6.05
CA ARG A 172 -11.75 -8.12 -5.40
C ARG A 172 -13.09 -8.41 -6.06
N MET A 173 -13.80 -7.38 -6.56
CA MET A 173 -15.04 -7.57 -7.32
C MET A 173 -14.81 -8.41 -8.58
N ARG A 174 -13.70 -8.20 -9.29
CA ARG A 174 -13.35 -9.01 -10.46
C ARG A 174 -13.05 -10.45 -10.09
N VAL A 175 -12.39 -10.68 -8.95
CA VAL A 175 -12.11 -12.03 -8.44
C VAL A 175 -13.43 -12.74 -8.14
N GLU A 176 -14.36 -12.10 -7.43
CA GLU A 176 -15.68 -12.67 -7.16
C GLU A 176 -16.41 -13.01 -8.48
N GLU A 177 -16.43 -12.09 -9.45
CA GLU A 177 -17.07 -12.30 -10.75
C GLU A 177 -16.42 -13.44 -11.54
N SER A 178 -15.09 -13.51 -11.63
CA SER A 178 -14.37 -14.56 -12.36
C SER A 178 -14.49 -15.95 -11.74
N SER A 179 -14.96 -16.03 -10.50
CA SER A 179 -15.04 -17.27 -9.72
C SER A 179 -16.45 -17.83 -9.61
N GLY A 180 -17.42 -17.24 -10.32
CA GLY A 180 -18.84 -17.63 -10.25
C GLY A 180 -19.54 -17.29 -8.93
N ARG A 181 -18.85 -16.67 -7.97
CA ARG A 181 -19.42 -16.37 -6.63
C ARG A 181 -20.45 -15.23 -6.65
N VAL A 182 -20.46 -14.43 -7.70
CA VAL A 182 -21.40 -13.31 -7.86
C VAL A 182 -22.80 -13.79 -8.23
N GLU A 183 -22.92 -14.85 -9.03
CA GLU A 183 -24.20 -15.40 -9.48
C GLU A 183 -25.16 -15.78 -8.34
N PRO A 184 -24.76 -16.61 -7.33
CA PRO A 184 -25.67 -16.97 -6.25
C PRO A 184 -26.08 -15.76 -5.40
N VAL A 185 -25.24 -14.73 -5.30
CA VAL A 185 -25.57 -13.50 -4.57
C VAL A 185 -26.61 -12.69 -5.34
N LEU A 186 -26.46 -12.55 -6.65
CA LEU A 186 -27.40 -11.79 -7.49
C LEU A 186 -28.68 -12.55 -7.82
N ALA A 187 -28.72 -13.86 -7.60
CA ALA A 187 -29.95 -14.65 -7.60
C ALA A 187 -30.86 -14.37 -6.38
N THR A 188 -30.33 -13.74 -5.34
CA THR A 188 -31.12 -13.23 -4.21
C THR A 188 -31.76 -11.87 -4.53
N ALA A 189 -32.43 -11.24 -3.56
CA ALA A 189 -32.95 -9.87 -3.70
C ALA A 189 -31.85 -8.78 -3.79
N THR A 190 -30.56 -9.16 -3.81
CA THR A 190 -29.44 -8.22 -3.85
C THR A 190 -29.26 -7.64 -5.25
N SER A 191 -29.35 -6.31 -5.37
CA SER A 191 -29.04 -5.63 -6.63
C SER A 191 -27.54 -5.54 -6.90
N ARG A 192 -27.16 -5.39 -8.18
CA ARG A 192 -25.76 -5.17 -8.60
C ARG A 192 -25.11 -3.98 -7.90
N TRP A 193 -25.89 -2.93 -7.62
CA TRP A 193 -25.43 -1.73 -6.90
C TRP A 193 -25.13 -2.02 -5.44
N GLN A 194 -26.03 -2.71 -4.73
CA GLN A 194 -25.80 -3.10 -3.34
C GLN A 194 -24.59 -4.01 -3.21
N TRP A 195 -24.41 -4.94 -4.15
CA TRP A 195 -23.22 -5.78 -4.22
C TRP A 195 -21.95 -4.95 -4.43
N ALA A 196 -21.89 -4.11 -5.47
CA ALA A 196 -20.72 -3.28 -5.74
C ALA A 196 -20.39 -2.33 -4.58
N ALA A 197 -21.40 -1.63 -4.06
CA ALA A 197 -21.25 -0.73 -2.92
C ALA A 197 -20.67 -1.45 -1.69
N SER A 198 -21.09 -2.69 -1.42
CA SER A 198 -20.58 -3.49 -0.30
C SER A 198 -19.06 -3.74 -0.38
N HIS A 199 -18.50 -3.87 -1.58
CA HIS A 199 -17.06 -4.01 -1.78
C HIS A 199 -16.34 -2.64 -1.84
N LEU A 200 -16.97 -1.62 -2.42
CA LEU A 200 -16.37 -0.29 -2.56
C LEU A 200 -16.14 0.43 -1.23
N VAL A 201 -16.94 0.14 -0.20
CA VAL A 201 -16.67 0.61 1.17
C VAL A 201 -15.23 0.30 1.58
N PHE A 202 -14.70 -0.88 1.24
CA PHE A 202 -13.32 -1.26 1.57
C PHE A 202 -12.26 -0.58 0.69
N SER A 203 -12.60 -0.24 -0.54
CA SER A 203 -11.72 0.50 -1.45
C SER A 203 -11.63 1.99 -1.08
N LEU A 204 -12.65 2.53 -0.43
CA LEU A 204 -12.72 3.93 0.00
C LEU A 204 -12.24 4.15 1.44
N LEU A 205 -12.74 3.35 2.39
CA LEU A 205 -12.40 3.51 3.81
C LEU A 205 -11.12 2.74 4.19
N GLY A 206 -10.82 1.63 3.52
CA GLY A 206 -9.63 0.85 3.83
C GLY A 206 -8.30 1.61 3.64
N PRO A 207 -8.09 2.39 2.57
CA PRO A 207 -6.89 3.24 2.48
C PRO A 207 -6.88 4.32 3.56
N ALA A 208 -8.03 4.86 3.97
CA ALA A 208 -8.09 5.82 5.07
C ALA A 208 -7.65 5.21 6.40
N VAL A 209 -8.08 3.98 6.69
CA VAL A 209 -7.62 3.22 7.87
C VAL A 209 -6.11 2.93 7.79
N ALA A 210 -5.60 2.55 6.62
CA ALA A 210 -4.18 2.29 6.43
C ALA A 210 -3.33 3.56 6.59
N LEU A 211 -3.72 4.67 5.97
CA LEU A 211 -3.06 5.97 6.08
C LEU A 211 -3.12 6.51 7.51
N LEU A 212 -4.26 6.38 8.18
CA LEU A 212 -4.39 6.73 9.59
C LEU A 212 -3.43 5.92 10.45
N ALA A 213 -3.33 4.61 10.22
CA ALA A 213 -2.41 3.76 10.97
C ALA A 213 -0.93 4.15 10.75
N ALA A 214 -0.54 4.51 9.52
CA ALA A 214 0.80 5.02 9.24
C ALA A 214 1.04 6.38 9.92
N GLY A 215 0.14 7.35 9.75
CA GLY A 215 0.28 8.68 10.34
C GLY A 215 0.28 8.67 11.87
N VAL A 216 -0.54 7.81 12.51
CA VAL A 216 -0.50 7.59 13.96
C VAL A 216 0.83 6.99 14.38
N ALA A 217 1.28 5.92 13.71
CA ALA A 217 2.53 5.25 14.06
C ALA A 217 3.75 6.16 13.90
N GLU A 218 3.82 6.89 12.79
CA GLU A 218 4.89 7.84 12.50
C GLU A 218 4.86 9.04 13.44
N GLY A 219 3.67 9.59 13.69
CA GLY A 219 3.45 10.68 14.64
C GLY A 219 3.85 10.34 16.07
N LEU A 220 3.55 9.12 16.52
CA LEU A 220 3.97 8.62 17.82
C LEU A 220 5.48 8.38 17.88
N ALA A 221 6.06 7.72 16.88
CA ALA A 221 7.49 7.40 16.87
C ALA A 221 8.36 8.67 16.80
N TYR A 222 8.12 9.54 15.81
CA TYR A 222 8.87 10.78 15.65
C TYR A 222 8.58 11.77 16.79
N GLY A 223 7.32 11.91 17.19
CA GLY A 223 6.93 12.78 18.29
C GLY A 223 7.54 12.37 19.63
N ALA A 224 7.65 11.07 19.91
CA ALA A 224 8.29 10.57 21.12
C ALA A 224 9.80 10.82 21.11
N ALA A 225 10.45 10.61 19.95
CA ALA A 225 11.88 10.87 19.75
C ALA A 225 12.27 12.32 20.05
N ILE A 226 11.49 13.30 19.55
CA ILE A 226 11.79 14.72 19.73
C ILE A 226 11.14 15.35 20.97
N GLY A 227 10.37 14.57 21.75
CA GLY A 227 9.64 15.07 22.92
C GLY A 227 8.41 15.94 22.61
N ASP A 228 7.85 15.86 21.40
CA ASP A 228 6.69 16.62 20.92
C ASP A 228 5.61 15.72 20.28
N VAL A 229 5.09 14.75 21.04
CA VAL A 229 3.98 13.91 20.57
C VAL A 229 2.72 14.75 20.30
N GLY A 230 2.46 15.76 21.12
CA GLY A 230 1.26 16.62 21.02
C GLY A 230 1.19 17.39 19.71
N GLY A 231 2.33 17.92 19.22
CA GLY A 231 2.41 18.61 17.94
C GLY A 231 2.52 17.68 16.75
N GLN A 232 3.37 16.65 16.81
CA GLN A 232 3.65 15.81 15.63
C GLN A 232 2.54 14.82 15.31
N LEU A 233 1.82 14.28 16.30
CA LEU A 233 0.78 13.29 16.06
C LEU A 233 -0.36 13.80 15.16
N PRO A 234 -1.07 14.90 15.48
CA PRO A 234 -2.13 15.42 14.61
C PRO A 234 -1.57 15.91 13.26
N ARG A 235 -0.34 16.42 13.24
CA ARG A 235 0.34 16.90 12.04
C ARG A 235 0.58 15.79 11.03
N LEU A 236 1.13 14.67 11.47
CA LEU A 236 1.43 13.52 10.60
C LEU A 236 0.19 12.71 10.23
N ILE A 237 -0.81 12.64 11.11
CA ILE A 237 -2.14 12.11 10.74
C ILE A 237 -2.76 12.96 9.63
N GLY A 238 -2.74 14.29 9.76
CA GLY A 238 -3.27 15.21 8.75
C GLY A 238 -2.53 15.09 7.42
N ALA A 239 -1.21 15.01 7.45
CA ALA A 239 -0.38 14.84 6.26
C ALA A 239 -0.61 13.50 5.55
N ALA A 240 -0.78 12.41 6.31
CA ALA A 240 -1.10 11.08 5.76
C ALA A 240 -2.49 11.06 5.12
N LEU A 241 -3.51 11.60 5.81
CA LEU A 241 -4.89 11.64 5.30
C LEU A 241 -5.05 12.61 4.13
N ALA A 242 -4.20 13.63 4.00
CA ALA A 242 -4.20 14.53 2.85
C ALA A 242 -3.93 13.81 1.52
N GLN A 243 -3.35 12.60 1.56
CA GLN A 243 -3.10 11.77 0.38
C GLN A 243 -4.36 11.08 -0.17
N LEU A 244 -5.46 11.06 0.59
CA LEU A 244 -6.66 10.29 0.25
C LEU A 244 -7.31 10.63 -1.09
N PRO A 245 -7.48 11.89 -1.50
CA PRO A 245 -8.13 12.20 -2.77
C PRO A 245 -7.38 11.59 -3.96
N ALA A 246 -6.05 11.63 -3.96
CA ALA A 246 -5.25 11.02 -5.02
C ALA A 246 -5.40 9.49 -5.04
N VAL A 247 -5.45 8.86 -3.86
CA VAL A 247 -5.74 7.42 -3.73
C VAL A 247 -7.12 7.06 -4.30
N TRP A 248 -8.13 7.88 -4.01
CA TRP A 248 -9.48 7.65 -4.51
C TRP A 248 -9.62 7.87 -6.01
N VAL A 249 -8.84 8.76 -6.63
CA VAL A 249 -8.78 8.87 -8.10
C VAL A 249 -8.33 7.55 -8.74
N LEU A 250 -7.26 6.93 -8.21
CA LEU A 250 -6.77 5.66 -8.73
C LEU A 250 -7.74 4.50 -8.44
N ALA A 251 -8.42 4.51 -7.29
CA ALA A 251 -9.49 3.56 -7.01
C ALA A 251 -10.66 3.73 -7.99
N ALA A 252 -11.08 4.97 -8.27
CA ALA A 252 -12.15 5.28 -9.21
C ALA A 252 -11.81 4.83 -10.63
N ILE A 253 -10.56 5.01 -11.08
CA ILE A 253 -10.08 4.47 -12.37
C ILE A 253 -10.18 2.94 -12.39
N ALA A 254 -9.81 2.26 -11.29
CA ALA A 254 -9.99 0.82 -11.20
C ALA A 254 -11.47 0.39 -11.28
N VAL A 255 -12.37 1.15 -10.66
CA VAL A 255 -13.83 0.96 -10.76
C VAL A 255 -14.31 1.17 -12.20
N ALA A 256 -13.82 2.19 -12.89
CA ALA A 256 -14.15 2.45 -14.29
C ALA A 256 -13.70 1.33 -15.22
N ILE A 257 -12.45 0.88 -15.10
CA ILE A 257 -11.93 -0.23 -15.89
C ILE A 257 -12.72 -1.51 -15.61
N PHE A 258 -12.96 -1.84 -14.34
CA PHE A 258 -13.79 -2.99 -13.97
C PHE A 258 -15.23 -2.89 -14.47
N GLY A 259 -15.80 -1.68 -14.43
CA GLY A 259 -17.16 -1.38 -14.83
C GLY A 259 -17.41 -1.53 -16.32
N PHE A 260 -16.50 -1.06 -17.16
CA PHE A 260 -16.64 -1.10 -18.62
C PHE A 260 -15.93 -2.28 -19.28
N PHE A 261 -14.76 -2.66 -18.76
CA PHE A 261 -13.85 -3.65 -19.37
C PHE A 261 -13.34 -4.65 -18.31
N PRO A 262 -14.20 -5.53 -17.76
CA PRO A 262 -13.82 -6.46 -16.68
C PRO A 262 -12.64 -7.38 -17.04
N GLN A 263 -12.46 -7.70 -18.32
CA GLN A 263 -11.31 -8.50 -18.78
C GLN A 263 -9.98 -7.74 -18.65
N ALA A 264 -10.01 -6.41 -18.72
CA ALA A 264 -8.86 -5.55 -18.60
C ALA A 264 -8.61 -5.04 -17.17
N SER A 265 -9.31 -5.56 -16.15
CA SER A 265 -9.17 -5.06 -14.76
C SER A 265 -7.73 -5.11 -14.22
N MET A 266 -6.88 -6.01 -14.71
CA MET A 266 -5.45 -6.00 -14.32
C MET A 266 -4.71 -4.73 -14.78
N ALA A 267 -5.17 -4.05 -15.83
CA ALA A 267 -4.60 -2.79 -16.29
C ALA A 267 -4.71 -1.66 -15.24
N SER A 268 -5.60 -1.78 -14.26
CA SER A 268 -5.72 -0.81 -13.16
C SER A 268 -4.43 -0.67 -12.33
N TRP A 269 -3.55 -1.67 -12.32
CA TRP A 269 -2.24 -1.58 -11.69
C TRP A 269 -1.27 -0.62 -12.37
N ALA A 270 -1.52 -0.27 -13.63
CA ALA A 270 -0.73 0.73 -14.34
C ALA A 270 -0.80 2.10 -13.64
N GLY A 271 -1.95 2.47 -13.05
CA GLY A 271 -2.12 3.75 -12.36
C GLY A 271 -1.11 3.97 -11.23
N PRO A 272 -1.13 3.17 -10.16
CA PRO A 272 -0.13 3.24 -9.09
C PRO A 272 1.30 3.11 -9.60
N THR A 273 1.55 2.21 -10.56
CA THR A 273 2.89 1.98 -11.12
C THR A 273 3.43 3.22 -11.82
N VAL A 274 2.64 3.85 -12.68
CA VAL A 274 3.01 5.09 -13.38
C VAL A 274 3.25 6.22 -12.38
N CYS A 275 2.41 6.36 -11.35
CA CYS A 275 2.60 7.40 -10.34
C CYS A 275 3.91 7.20 -9.53
N ILE A 276 4.26 5.95 -9.20
CA ILE A 276 5.53 5.61 -8.56
C ILE A 276 6.71 5.94 -9.50
N LEU A 277 6.62 5.55 -10.77
CA LEU A 277 7.67 5.83 -11.75
C LEU A 277 7.87 7.33 -11.96
N ILE A 278 6.79 8.10 -12.06
CA ILE A 278 6.86 9.57 -12.15
C ILE A 278 7.59 10.12 -10.93
N GLY A 279 7.19 9.72 -9.71
CA GLY A 279 7.83 10.19 -8.48
C GLY A 279 9.31 9.83 -8.36
N LEU A 280 9.71 8.62 -8.81
CA LEU A 280 11.11 8.19 -8.80
C LEU A 280 11.96 8.95 -9.83
N VAL A 281 11.43 9.18 -11.04
CA VAL A 281 12.16 9.86 -12.11
C VAL A 281 12.28 11.36 -11.81
N SER A 282 11.20 11.98 -11.33
CA SER A 282 11.18 13.42 -11.02
C SER A 282 12.12 13.80 -9.88
N ALA A 283 12.46 12.85 -9.00
CA ALA A 283 13.41 13.08 -7.92
C ALA A 283 14.87 13.23 -8.41
N GLY A 284 15.21 12.67 -9.57
CA GLY A 284 16.59 12.65 -10.08
C GLY A 284 16.83 13.43 -11.37
N VAL A 285 15.77 13.78 -12.12
CA VAL A 285 15.85 14.43 -13.44
C VAL A 285 14.76 15.49 -13.56
N SER A 286 15.11 16.64 -14.15
CA SER A 286 14.11 17.65 -14.53
C SER A 286 13.22 17.09 -15.64
N THR A 287 11.98 16.75 -15.31
CA THR A 287 10.97 16.27 -16.26
C THR A 287 10.07 17.40 -16.73
N ALA A 288 9.45 17.25 -17.90
CA ALA A 288 8.44 18.20 -18.37
C ALA A 288 7.20 18.20 -17.46
N ASP A 289 6.63 19.37 -17.20
CA ASP A 289 5.53 19.56 -16.24
C ASP A 289 4.30 18.68 -16.54
N TRP A 290 3.97 18.50 -17.82
CA TRP A 290 2.84 17.66 -18.22
C TRP A 290 2.99 16.19 -17.79
N ILE A 291 4.22 15.70 -17.58
CA ILE A 291 4.48 14.34 -17.08
C ILE A 291 4.14 14.26 -15.59
N LEU A 292 4.50 15.31 -14.83
CA LEU A 292 4.18 15.41 -13.42
C LEU A 292 2.67 15.52 -13.21
N ASP A 293 1.99 16.27 -14.06
CA ASP A 293 0.54 16.51 -13.98
C ASP A 293 -0.31 15.24 -14.16
N ILE A 294 0.25 14.17 -14.73
CA ILE A 294 -0.43 12.86 -14.84
C ILE A 294 -0.69 12.24 -13.47
N SER A 295 0.22 12.43 -12.52
CA SER A 295 0.11 11.84 -11.20
C SER A 295 -0.86 12.67 -10.34
N PRO A 296 -1.94 12.10 -9.78
CA PRO A 296 -2.81 12.85 -8.87
C PRO A 296 -2.09 13.29 -7.58
N PHE A 297 -0.94 12.69 -7.25
CA PHE A 297 -0.15 13.01 -6.06
C PHE A 297 0.66 14.30 -6.20
N THR A 298 0.98 14.75 -7.41
CA THR A 298 1.76 16.00 -7.62
C THR A 298 0.91 17.25 -7.40
N HIS A 299 -0.42 17.12 -7.50
CA HIS A 299 -1.39 18.20 -7.24
C HIS A 299 -1.64 18.42 -5.75
N LEU A 300 -1.26 17.48 -4.89
CA LEU A 300 -1.45 17.59 -3.45
C LEU A 300 -0.36 18.46 -2.81
N PRO A 301 -0.68 19.20 -1.73
CA PRO A 301 0.33 19.97 -1.02
C PRO A 301 1.35 19.02 -0.36
N SER A 302 2.62 19.40 -0.41
CA SER A 302 3.70 18.71 0.29
C SER A 302 3.54 18.94 1.80
N LEU A 303 2.87 18.02 2.50
CA LEU A 303 2.67 18.09 3.94
C LEU A 303 3.51 17.03 4.65
N PRO A 304 4.16 17.37 5.78
CA PRO A 304 4.17 18.67 6.44
C PRO A 304 5.05 19.74 5.73
N GLY A 305 4.82 21.02 6.04
CA GLY A 305 5.66 22.15 5.59
C GLY A 305 5.10 22.97 4.42
N GLY A 306 4.23 22.39 3.59
CA GLY A 306 3.56 23.07 2.48
C GLY A 306 2.29 23.83 2.87
N SER A 307 1.84 24.72 1.98
CA SER A 307 0.60 25.48 2.16
C SER A 307 -0.61 24.66 1.70
N VAL A 308 -1.65 24.65 2.54
CA VAL A 308 -2.90 23.94 2.22
C VAL A 308 -3.83 24.89 1.47
N SER A 309 -4.26 24.49 0.28
CA SER A 309 -5.36 25.12 -0.44
C SER A 309 -6.45 24.10 -0.72
N ALA A 310 -7.71 24.49 -0.63
CA ALA A 310 -8.83 23.56 -0.85
C ALA A 310 -9.00 23.13 -2.32
N GLY A 311 -8.49 23.93 -3.25
CA GLY A 311 -8.68 23.75 -4.70
C GLY A 311 -8.29 22.35 -5.20
N PRO A 312 -7.03 21.90 -5.02
CA PRO A 312 -6.60 20.60 -5.51
C PRO A 312 -7.37 19.42 -4.89
N PHE A 313 -7.69 19.48 -3.59
CA PHE A 313 -8.49 18.45 -2.93
C PHE A 313 -9.87 18.33 -3.57
N LEU A 314 -10.57 19.45 -3.77
CA LEU A 314 -11.92 19.46 -4.36
C LEU A 314 -11.91 18.95 -5.80
N VAL A 315 -10.91 19.31 -6.60
CA VAL A 315 -10.77 18.84 -7.98
C VAL A 315 -10.54 17.33 -8.02
N LEU A 316 -9.61 16.80 -7.22
CA LEU A 316 -9.34 15.36 -7.17
C LEU A 316 -10.57 14.57 -6.68
N LEU A 317 -11.29 15.09 -5.68
CA LEU A 317 -12.54 14.48 -5.21
C LEU A 317 -13.61 14.48 -6.29
N ALA A 318 -13.78 15.57 -7.02
CA ALA A 318 -14.73 15.65 -8.14
C ALA A 318 -14.38 14.63 -9.23
N ILE A 319 -13.10 14.51 -9.60
CA ILE A 319 -12.61 13.50 -10.57
C ILE A 319 -12.92 12.09 -10.06
N ALA A 320 -12.56 11.77 -8.81
CA ALA A 320 -12.82 10.46 -8.23
C ALA A 320 -14.32 10.09 -8.23
N ILE A 321 -15.19 11.04 -7.88
CA ILE A 321 -16.65 10.84 -7.90
C ILE A 321 -17.14 10.61 -9.33
N LEU A 322 -16.77 11.48 -10.28
CA LEU A 322 -17.22 11.38 -11.67
C LEU A 322 -16.80 10.06 -12.32
N VAL A 323 -15.52 9.70 -12.19
CA VAL A 323 -14.96 8.47 -12.75
C VAL A 323 -15.54 7.23 -12.05
N GLY A 324 -15.68 7.27 -10.73
CA GLY A 324 -16.25 6.17 -9.95
C GLY A 324 -17.72 5.92 -10.30
N VAL A 325 -18.53 6.98 -10.40
CA VAL A 325 -19.93 6.89 -10.84
C VAL A 325 -20.03 6.38 -12.27
N ALA A 326 -19.18 6.85 -13.19
CA ALA A 326 -19.14 6.35 -14.56
C ALA A 326 -18.86 4.84 -14.59
N GLY A 327 -17.87 4.36 -13.82
CA GLY A 327 -17.58 2.94 -13.70
C GLY A 327 -18.74 2.11 -13.15
N LEU A 328 -19.45 2.62 -12.14
CA LEU A 328 -20.63 1.94 -11.62
C LEU A 328 -21.81 1.93 -12.62
N VAL A 329 -21.97 2.97 -13.42
CA VAL A 329 -22.92 2.98 -14.55
C VAL A 329 -22.54 1.93 -15.59
N GLY A 330 -21.24 1.78 -15.88
CA GLY A 330 -20.72 0.70 -16.73
C GLY A 330 -21.10 -0.68 -16.21
N LEU A 331 -20.86 -0.94 -14.91
CA LEU A 331 -21.21 -2.18 -14.24
C LEU A 331 -22.72 -2.48 -14.32
N ARG A 332 -23.56 -1.44 -14.20
CA ARG A 332 -25.01 -1.60 -14.31
C ARG A 332 -25.44 -2.02 -15.72
N ARG A 333 -24.80 -1.46 -16.76
CA ARG A 333 -25.19 -1.64 -18.17
C ARG A 333 -24.63 -2.91 -18.79
N ARG A 334 -23.49 -3.42 -18.32
CA ARG A 334 -22.87 -4.63 -18.89
C ARG A 334 -23.58 -5.91 -18.43
N ASP A 335 -23.56 -6.92 -19.29
CA ASP A 335 -23.96 -8.26 -18.89
C ASP A 335 -22.92 -8.88 -17.95
N LEU A 336 -23.40 -9.73 -17.04
CA LEU A 336 -22.52 -10.52 -16.20
C LEU A 336 -22.26 -11.84 -16.92
N PRO A 337 -21.00 -12.31 -16.96
CA PRO A 337 -20.69 -13.61 -17.51
C PRO A 337 -21.49 -14.68 -16.76
N ALA A 338 -22.08 -15.60 -17.54
CA ALA A 338 -22.80 -16.77 -17.09
C ALA A 338 -21.86 -17.93 -16.77
#